data_AF-A0A847Y6W1-F1
#
_entry.id   AF-A0A847Y6W1-F1
#
_cell.length_a   1.000
_cell.length_b   1.000
_cell.length_c   1.000
_cell.angle_alpha   90.00
_cell.angle_beta   90.00
_cell.angle_gamma   90.00
#
_symmetry.space_group_name_H-M   'P 1'
#
loop_
_entity.id
_entity.type
_entity.pdbx_description
1 polymer ?
#
loop_
_entity_poly.entity_id
_entity_poly.type
_entity_poly.pdbx_seq_one_letter_code
_entity_poly.pdbx_strand_id
1 'polypeptide(L)'
;MDKKRRVRVRCVTAVAGWMLGSIAACGQACFALDAYLVQGRELVISDRGEDYLRFQMAAWGPNWAWTGFQADARKEGQAAVSELSAVLGKTGVPIRAVLRAQPLDIRRLALSVELKAERDTDLTLIVLEMATGRAFQGRQGVVRGAGGESPVKCPFGRGTLGRDVNAMELHDGAGRTAALRFAAPVTIHADGAARIVLAADHLKASQTPRIELTLELPDDVAWYPTAADIPDEPGLETWYEWTANGLEEGSRIGLEDWLDKPAGGRGRIVRRDDKLYYGDRPIKLWGLNLCYGACAPEKELAEKRARLYSRYGINAVRLHKFADGPGWAGIQSPESCLEFDPEALDRMDYQVAKFKEAGIFVKLSAHFGTPSLGREDRPYVPYLEEFGAFSGKNARVRPPHSAVHYSPELQDVQIRQIRRLLEHRNPYTGLTYAEDPAVAFIEIINEQSILFYSSMEPLKKSATLRRMVGERFCRWLTEKYGSHEKLVEAWGKEALDSFSGEVPAGEPERLEKGNILPLGNPWYWDPDQLDGSQAFRKRRLLDTLQFLYQLQCEFYQRYVGAVREAGYSGELVASNWQAGRAFSHFANLHSDYLVGTIDRHNYFGGERV
;
A
#
# COMPACT_ATOMS: atom_id res chain seq x y z
N MET A 1 -49.79 19.34 33.16
CA MET A 1 -49.33 20.67 33.61
C MET A 1 -47.85 20.57 33.92
N ASP A 2 -46.98 20.94 32.98
CA ASP A 2 -45.91 21.92 33.25
C ASP A 2 -45.28 22.36 31.92
N LYS A 3 -45.03 23.67 31.79
CA LYS A 3 -44.79 24.38 30.53
C LYS A 3 -43.29 24.54 30.26
N LYS A 4 -42.77 23.98 29.16
CA LYS A 4 -41.50 24.43 28.55
C LYS A 4 -41.76 25.19 27.24
N ARG A 5 -41.40 26.47 27.25
CA ARG A 5 -41.47 27.44 26.14
C ARG A 5 -40.60 26.97 24.97
N ARG A 6 -41.19 26.91 23.77
CA ARG A 6 -40.49 26.83 22.49
C ARG A 6 -40.03 28.23 22.08
N VAL A 7 -38.73 28.42 21.87
CA VAL A 7 -38.18 29.57 21.14
C VAL A 7 -37.89 29.11 19.72
N ARG A 8 -38.67 29.62 18.76
CA ARG A 8 -38.40 29.51 17.32
C ARG A 8 -37.52 30.70 16.94
N VAL A 9 -36.27 30.45 16.56
CA VAL A 9 -35.44 31.46 15.89
C VAL A 9 -35.76 31.40 14.41
N ARG A 10 -36.46 32.43 13.91
CA ARG A 10 -36.55 32.78 12.50
C ARG A 10 -35.27 33.55 12.15
N CYS A 11 -34.41 33.00 11.30
CA CYS A 11 -33.39 33.82 10.65
C CYS A 11 -33.99 34.45 9.40
N VAL A 12 -33.93 35.77 9.41
CA VAL A 12 -34.43 36.73 8.43
C VAL A 12 -33.49 36.76 7.23
N THR A 13 -34.07 36.64 6.05
CA THR A 13 -33.46 36.96 4.76
C THR A 13 -33.13 38.45 4.73
N ALA A 14 -31.85 38.81 4.68
CA ALA A 14 -31.40 40.18 4.46
C ALA A 14 -30.78 40.29 3.06
N VAL A 15 -31.54 40.91 2.17
CA VAL A 15 -31.11 41.43 0.87
C VAL A 15 -30.55 42.82 1.09
N ALA A 16 -29.28 43.02 0.74
CA ALA A 16 -28.64 44.29 0.38
C ALA A 16 -27.27 43.87 -0.21
N GLY A 17 -26.97 43.97 -1.50
CA GLY A 17 -27.15 45.14 -2.35
C GLY A 17 -26.15 46.19 -1.91
N TRP A 18 -25.01 46.32 -2.61
CA TRP A 18 -24.44 47.59 -3.10
C TRP A 18 -23.14 47.36 -3.89
N MET A 19 -23.22 47.77 -5.17
CA MET A 19 -22.20 48.40 -6.04
C MET A 19 -20.91 47.63 -6.35
N LEU A 20 -20.77 47.07 -7.56
CA LEU A 20 -20.24 47.78 -8.74
C LEU A 20 -19.01 48.65 -8.40
N GLY A 21 -17.88 47.98 -8.20
CA GLY A 21 -16.56 48.59 -8.19
C GLY A 21 -15.81 48.20 -9.46
N SER A 22 -15.93 49.04 -10.47
CA SER A 22 -14.93 49.36 -11.49
C SER A 22 -14.13 48.22 -12.12
N ILE A 23 -14.60 47.83 -13.30
CA ILE A 23 -13.76 47.32 -14.39
C ILE A 23 -12.67 48.37 -14.66
N ALA A 24 -11.48 48.16 -14.10
CA ALA A 24 -10.26 48.77 -14.60
C ALA A 24 -9.65 47.77 -15.58
N ALA A 25 -9.95 47.99 -16.85
CA ALA A 25 -9.28 47.35 -17.97
C ALA A 25 -7.77 47.61 -17.87
N CYS A 26 -7.02 46.58 -17.48
CA CYS A 26 -5.65 46.44 -17.90
C CYS A 26 -5.68 45.41 -19.04
N GLY A 27 -5.54 45.89 -20.27
CA GLY A 27 -5.52 45.06 -21.47
C GLY A 27 -4.27 44.21 -21.55
N GLN A 28 -4.17 43.18 -20.70
CA GLN A 28 -3.34 42.02 -20.97
C GLN A 28 -4.13 41.10 -21.89
N ALA A 29 -3.54 40.70 -23.01
CA ALA A 29 -4.07 39.64 -23.83
C ALA A 29 -4.30 38.42 -22.93
N CYS A 30 -5.56 38.10 -22.63
CA CYS A 30 -5.90 36.89 -21.91
C CYS A 30 -5.79 35.76 -22.94
N PHE A 31 -4.60 35.20 -23.06
CA PHE A 31 -4.38 33.99 -23.84
C PHE A 31 -5.26 32.89 -23.25
N ALA A 32 -5.95 32.13 -24.12
CA ALA A 32 -6.79 31.04 -23.64
C ALA A 32 -5.96 29.82 -23.23
N LEU A 33 -4.74 29.71 -23.78
CA LEU A 33 -3.83 28.61 -23.52
C LEU A 33 -2.48 29.14 -23.01
N ASP A 34 -1.87 28.40 -22.09
CA ASP A 34 -0.52 28.62 -21.60
C ASP A 34 0.34 27.41 -21.96
N ALA A 35 1.58 27.63 -22.40
CA ALA A 35 2.53 26.56 -22.68
C ALA A 35 3.86 26.81 -21.99
N TYR A 36 4.30 25.85 -21.18
CA TYR A 36 5.47 26.01 -20.31
C TYR A 36 6.16 24.69 -19.98
N LEU A 37 7.45 24.78 -19.60
CA LEU A 37 8.26 23.62 -19.21
C LEU A 37 8.31 23.48 -17.67
N VAL A 38 7.76 22.40 -17.14
CA VAL A 38 7.72 22.08 -15.70
C VAL A 38 8.96 21.30 -15.29
N GLN A 39 9.70 21.82 -14.31
CA GLN A 39 10.93 21.22 -13.76
C GLN A 39 11.97 20.80 -14.82
N GLY A 40 11.92 21.44 -15.99
CA GLY A 40 12.74 21.08 -17.15
C GLY A 40 12.35 19.78 -17.87
N ARG A 41 11.38 18.99 -17.39
CA ARG A 41 11.15 17.61 -17.88
C ARG A 41 9.92 17.47 -18.75
N GLU A 42 8.93 18.31 -18.53
CA GLU A 42 7.59 18.13 -19.08
C GLU A 42 7.13 19.44 -19.73
N LEU A 43 6.80 19.40 -21.02
CA LEU A 43 6.13 20.49 -21.69
C LEU A 43 4.63 20.35 -21.44
N VAL A 44 4.05 21.33 -20.76
CA VAL A 44 2.64 21.40 -20.41
C VAL A 44 1.97 22.47 -21.25
N ILE A 45 0.82 22.12 -21.83
CA ILE A 45 -0.14 23.06 -22.39
C ILE A 45 -1.35 23.05 -21.46
N SER A 46 -1.70 24.20 -20.90
CA SER A 46 -2.84 24.38 -20.00
C SER A 46 -3.92 25.23 -20.67
N ASP A 47 -5.17 24.96 -20.34
CA ASP A 47 -6.34 25.80 -20.64
C ASP A 47 -6.93 26.28 -19.32
N ARG A 48 -6.72 27.57 -19.00
CA ARG A 48 -7.21 28.22 -17.77
C ARG A 48 -6.86 27.44 -16.49
N GLY A 49 -5.62 26.97 -16.39
CA GLY A 49 -5.10 26.24 -15.23
C GLY A 49 -5.40 24.75 -15.19
N GLU A 50 -6.20 24.22 -16.13
CA GLU A 50 -6.40 22.77 -16.29
C GLU A 50 -5.46 22.22 -17.36
N ASP A 51 -5.05 20.95 -17.23
CA ASP A 51 -4.23 20.30 -18.24
C ASP A 51 -4.97 20.17 -19.56
N TYR A 52 -4.32 20.57 -20.66
CA TYR A 52 -4.81 20.36 -22.03
C TYR A 52 -4.02 19.25 -22.72
N LEU A 53 -2.71 19.42 -22.89
CA LEU A 53 -1.78 18.41 -23.42
C LEU A 53 -0.47 18.43 -22.61
N ARG A 54 0.16 17.28 -22.46
CA ARG A 54 1.45 17.15 -21.75
C ARG A 54 2.41 16.27 -22.52
N PHE A 55 3.66 16.68 -22.61
CA PHE A 55 4.73 15.96 -23.30
C PHE A 55 5.90 15.71 -22.37
N GLN A 56 6.34 14.46 -22.25
CA GLN A 56 7.49 14.08 -21.42
C GLN A 56 8.24 12.88 -21.99
N MET A 57 9.51 12.74 -21.64
CA MET A 57 10.30 11.56 -21.99
C MET A 57 10.04 10.41 -21.02
N ALA A 58 9.86 9.20 -21.55
CA ALA A 58 9.81 7.97 -20.77
C ALA A 58 10.73 6.89 -21.38
N ALA A 59 11.38 6.12 -20.52
CA ALA A 59 12.34 5.10 -20.93
C ALA A 59 12.21 3.82 -20.10
N TRP A 60 12.29 2.69 -20.78
CA TRP A 60 12.32 1.37 -20.17
C TRP A 60 13.47 0.55 -20.76
N GLY A 61 14.35 0.08 -19.89
CA GLY A 61 15.31 -0.95 -20.21
C GLY A 61 14.64 -2.32 -20.44
N PRO A 62 15.42 -3.39 -20.63
CA PRO A 62 14.88 -4.71 -20.94
C PRO A 62 13.84 -5.21 -19.92
N ASN A 63 12.80 -5.88 -20.39
CA ASN A 63 11.68 -6.36 -19.58
C ASN A 63 11.00 -5.24 -18.77
N TRP A 64 10.69 -4.12 -19.43
CA TRP A 64 9.96 -2.99 -18.84
C TRP A 64 10.64 -2.37 -17.60
N ALA A 65 11.98 -2.40 -17.53
CA ALA A 65 12.72 -1.81 -16.41
C ALA A 65 12.67 -0.27 -16.46
N TRP A 66 11.85 0.34 -15.61
CA TRP A 66 11.65 1.80 -15.56
C TRP A 66 12.96 2.59 -15.40
N THR A 67 13.06 3.72 -16.09
CA THR A 67 14.19 4.66 -16.03
C THR A 67 13.67 6.09 -15.92
N GLY A 68 14.09 6.81 -14.87
CA GLY A 68 13.75 8.23 -14.69
C GLY A 68 14.84 9.16 -15.25
N PHE A 69 14.42 10.31 -15.80
CA PHE A 69 15.32 11.34 -16.30
C PHE A 69 15.57 12.43 -15.26
N GLN A 70 16.82 12.87 -15.17
CA GLN A 70 17.21 14.15 -14.59
C GLN A 70 17.25 15.20 -15.71
N ALA A 71 16.85 16.43 -15.41
CA ALA A 71 16.81 17.52 -16.37
C ALA A 71 17.67 18.68 -15.91
N ASP A 72 18.39 19.27 -16.86
CA ASP A 72 18.98 20.58 -16.77
C ASP A 72 18.39 21.44 -17.90
N ALA A 73 17.52 22.38 -17.53
CA ALA A 73 16.77 23.19 -18.47
C ALA A 73 17.28 24.63 -18.49
N ARG A 74 17.36 25.18 -19.69
CA ARG A 74 17.80 26.54 -19.96
C ARG A 74 16.93 27.18 -21.03
N LYS A 75 16.95 28.51 -21.03
CA LYS A 75 16.35 29.33 -22.07
C LYS A 75 17.40 29.71 -23.11
N GLU A 76 17.11 29.46 -24.38
CA GLU A 76 17.93 29.90 -25.52
C GLU A 76 17.09 30.78 -26.44
N GLY A 77 17.15 32.10 -26.24
CA GLY A 77 16.26 33.04 -26.93
C GLY A 77 14.80 32.81 -26.52
N GLN A 78 13.95 32.44 -27.48
CA GLN A 78 12.57 32.04 -27.23
C GLN A 78 12.39 30.53 -27.03
N ALA A 79 13.45 29.73 -27.13
CA ALA A 79 13.36 28.29 -26.96
C ALA A 79 13.57 27.87 -25.50
N ALA A 80 12.79 26.90 -25.05
CA ALA A 80 13.10 26.06 -23.92
C ALA A 80 13.96 24.89 -24.39
N VAL A 81 15.12 24.68 -23.79
CA VAL A 81 16.02 23.56 -24.08
C VAL A 81 16.27 22.81 -22.78
N SER A 82 16.00 21.52 -22.76
CA SER A 82 16.32 20.65 -21.64
C SER A 82 17.24 19.52 -22.05
N GLU A 83 18.38 19.44 -21.36
CA GLU A 83 19.26 18.29 -21.41
C GLU A 83 18.79 17.27 -20.38
N LEU A 84 18.28 16.15 -20.88
CA LEU A 84 17.77 15.04 -20.10
C LEU A 84 18.83 13.97 -20.03
N SER A 85 19.19 13.52 -18.82
CA SER A 85 20.14 12.44 -18.61
C SER A 85 19.54 11.33 -17.77
N ALA A 86 19.87 10.08 -18.09
CA ALA A 86 19.41 8.92 -17.35
C ALA A 86 20.39 7.75 -17.48
N VAL A 87 20.25 6.76 -16.60
CA VAL A 87 20.95 5.47 -16.70
C VAL A 87 19.89 4.39 -16.92
N LEU A 88 19.95 3.70 -18.05
CA LEU A 88 18.92 2.75 -18.46
C LEU A 88 18.86 1.55 -17.50
N GLY A 89 17.65 1.25 -17.01
CA GLY A 89 17.39 0.18 -16.07
C GLY A 89 17.87 -1.18 -16.58
N LYS A 90 18.45 -1.99 -15.69
CA LYS A 90 19.08 -3.30 -15.94
C LYS A 90 20.34 -3.30 -16.81
N THR A 91 20.52 -2.43 -17.78
CA THR A 91 21.76 -2.39 -18.59
C THR A 91 22.83 -1.48 -18.00
N GLY A 92 22.43 -0.46 -17.23
CA GLY A 92 23.36 0.51 -16.65
C GLY A 92 23.99 1.44 -17.68
N VAL A 93 23.45 1.52 -18.90
CA VAL A 93 23.98 2.35 -19.98
C VAL A 93 23.46 3.79 -19.83
N PRO A 94 24.34 4.80 -19.74
CA PRO A 94 23.90 6.19 -19.76
C PRO A 94 23.30 6.59 -21.11
N ILE A 95 22.19 7.32 -21.04
CA ILE A 95 21.51 7.92 -22.18
C ILE A 95 21.31 9.41 -21.93
N ARG A 96 21.34 10.20 -23.01
CA ARG A 96 21.07 11.63 -23.01
C ARG A 96 20.04 11.96 -24.08
N ALA A 97 19.09 12.83 -23.77
CA ALA A 97 18.18 13.38 -24.75
C ALA A 97 18.15 14.91 -24.64
N VAL A 98 18.03 15.59 -25.77
CA VAL A 98 17.86 17.05 -25.81
C VAL A 98 16.44 17.32 -26.28
N LEU A 99 15.60 17.83 -25.37
CA LEU A 99 14.25 18.30 -25.68
C LEU A 99 14.31 19.80 -25.95
N ARG A 100 13.78 20.25 -27.09
CA ARG A 100 13.68 21.65 -27.46
C ARG A 100 12.25 22.00 -27.85
N ALA A 101 11.69 23.04 -27.23
CA ALA A 101 10.38 23.57 -27.55
C ALA A 101 10.47 25.09 -27.79
N GLN A 102 9.81 25.60 -28.83
CA GLN A 102 9.79 27.04 -29.13
C GLN A 102 8.54 27.43 -29.92
N PRO A 103 8.05 28.67 -29.80
CA PRO A 103 6.96 29.17 -30.61
C PRO A 103 7.41 29.36 -32.07
N LEU A 104 6.55 28.96 -33.00
CA LEU A 104 6.64 29.34 -34.41
C LEU A 104 5.78 30.58 -34.68
N ASP A 105 4.62 30.65 -34.04
CA ASP A 105 3.73 31.81 -33.95
C ASP A 105 2.82 31.67 -32.72
N ILE A 106 1.78 32.49 -32.65
CA ILE A 106 0.86 32.56 -31.50
C ILE A 106 -0.01 31.30 -31.30
N ARG A 107 -0.08 30.37 -32.26
CA ARG A 107 -0.86 29.11 -32.14
C ARG A 107 -0.06 27.86 -32.46
N ARG A 108 1.21 27.99 -32.84
CA ARG A 108 2.04 26.86 -33.25
C ARG A 108 3.32 26.80 -32.45
N LEU A 109 3.61 25.64 -31.90
CA LEU A 109 4.87 25.33 -31.20
C LEU A 109 5.64 24.28 -31.99
N ALA A 110 6.94 24.49 -32.17
CA ALA A 110 7.85 23.45 -32.63
C ALA A 110 8.40 22.70 -31.40
N LEU A 111 8.36 21.36 -31.43
CA LEU A 111 8.94 20.47 -30.44
C LEU A 111 9.87 19.49 -31.13
N SER A 112 11.09 19.36 -30.63
CA SER A 112 12.03 18.33 -31.07
C SER A 112 12.68 17.62 -29.90
N VAL A 113 12.99 16.34 -30.10
CA VAL A 113 13.75 15.53 -29.16
C VAL A 113 14.81 14.76 -29.94
N GLU A 114 16.06 14.86 -29.50
CA GLU A 114 17.17 14.08 -30.05
C GLU A 114 17.79 13.20 -28.95
N LEU A 115 17.94 11.91 -29.20
CA LEU A 115 18.41 10.91 -28.24
C LEU A 115 19.81 10.41 -28.62
N LYS A 116 20.65 10.14 -27.61
CA LYS A 116 21.94 9.48 -27.76
C LYS A 116 22.23 8.54 -26.59
N ALA A 117 22.76 7.35 -26.90
CA ALA A 117 23.29 6.43 -25.90
C ALA A 117 24.82 6.49 -25.90
N GLU A 118 25.46 6.34 -24.74
CA GLU A 118 26.93 6.32 -24.67
C GLU A 118 27.52 5.03 -25.24
N ARG A 119 26.76 3.93 -25.24
CA ARG A 119 27.13 2.61 -25.78
C ARG A 119 25.89 1.90 -26.33
N ASP A 120 26.11 0.86 -27.14
CA ASP A 120 25.04 -0.03 -27.61
C ASP A 120 24.30 -0.63 -26.41
N THR A 121 22.96 -0.62 -26.45
CA THR A 121 22.13 -1.10 -25.35
C THR A 121 20.83 -1.73 -25.85
N ASP A 122 20.42 -2.80 -25.17
CA ASP A 122 19.06 -3.32 -25.30
C ASP A 122 18.11 -2.47 -24.46
N LEU A 123 16.87 -2.34 -24.94
CA LEU A 123 15.80 -1.60 -24.28
C LEU A 123 14.45 -2.21 -24.63
N THR A 124 13.43 -1.87 -23.86
CA THR A 124 12.06 -2.12 -24.32
C THR A 124 11.61 -0.96 -25.20
N LEU A 125 11.71 0.27 -24.68
CA LEU A 125 11.19 1.45 -25.37
C LEU A 125 11.78 2.75 -24.80
N ILE A 126 12.04 3.73 -25.65
CA ILE A 126 12.26 5.14 -25.29
C ILE A 126 11.32 5.98 -26.15
N VAL A 127 10.52 6.84 -25.51
CA VAL A 127 9.43 7.57 -26.16
C VAL A 127 9.33 9.01 -25.68
N LEU A 128 8.74 9.84 -26.54
CA LEU A 128 8.06 11.06 -26.15
C LEU A 128 6.59 10.69 -25.89
N GLU A 129 6.20 10.67 -24.62
CA GLU A 129 4.80 10.47 -24.24
C GLU A 129 4.02 11.76 -24.43
N MET A 130 2.81 11.65 -24.98
CA MET A 130 1.80 12.70 -25.00
C MET A 130 0.57 12.24 -24.22
N ALA A 131 0.29 12.91 -23.11
CA ALA A 131 -0.93 12.72 -22.33
C ALA A 131 -1.96 13.79 -22.68
N THR A 132 -3.24 13.40 -22.66
CA THR A 132 -4.38 14.30 -22.89
C THR A 132 -5.05 14.67 -21.58
N GLY A 133 -5.40 15.94 -21.42
CA GLY A 133 -6.16 16.43 -20.27
C GLY A 133 -7.66 16.11 -20.33
N ARG A 134 -8.42 16.60 -19.34
CA ARG A 134 -9.86 16.34 -19.19
C ARG A 134 -10.69 16.79 -20.39
N ALA A 135 -10.25 17.83 -21.10
CA ALA A 135 -10.93 18.37 -22.27
C ALA A 135 -11.17 17.31 -23.38
N PHE A 136 -10.31 16.28 -23.45
CA PHE A 136 -10.38 15.20 -24.44
C PHE A 136 -11.05 13.93 -23.92
N GLN A 137 -11.43 13.85 -22.65
CA GLN A 137 -11.93 12.60 -22.06
C GLN A 137 -13.23 12.13 -22.75
N GLY A 138 -13.21 10.90 -23.27
CA GLY A 138 -14.33 10.31 -24.01
C GLY A 138 -14.48 10.83 -25.44
N ARG A 139 -13.60 11.73 -25.89
CA ARG A 139 -13.63 12.34 -27.23
C ARG A 139 -12.86 11.50 -28.24
N GLN A 140 -13.09 11.83 -29.51
CA GLN A 140 -12.45 11.18 -30.64
C GLN A 140 -11.39 12.08 -31.25
N GLY A 141 -10.41 11.44 -31.87
CA GLY A 141 -9.41 12.05 -32.72
C GLY A 141 -9.14 11.19 -33.93
N VAL A 142 -8.21 11.62 -34.76
CA VAL A 142 -7.81 10.92 -35.98
C VAL A 142 -6.30 10.86 -36.04
N VAL A 143 -5.77 9.69 -36.37
CA VAL A 143 -4.36 9.48 -36.71
C VAL A 143 -4.27 9.29 -38.22
N ARG A 144 -3.37 10.02 -38.87
CA ARG A 144 -3.19 10.03 -40.33
C ARG A 144 -1.79 9.52 -40.66
N GLY A 145 -1.72 8.54 -41.54
CA GLY A 145 -0.46 7.94 -41.98
C GLY A 145 -0.50 7.45 -43.42
N ALA A 146 0.54 6.74 -43.85
CA ALA A 146 0.62 6.19 -45.21
C ALA A 146 -0.53 5.22 -45.55
N GLY A 147 -1.07 4.52 -44.54
CA GLY A 147 -2.21 3.62 -44.67
C GLY A 147 -3.60 4.28 -44.64
N GLY A 148 -3.66 5.61 -44.61
CA GLY A 148 -4.90 6.39 -44.50
C GLY A 148 -5.17 6.93 -43.10
N GLU A 149 -6.45 7.20 -42.82
CA GLU A 149 -6.92 7.78 -41.57
C GLU A 149 -7.50 6.70 -40.65
N SER A 150 -7.23 6.78 -39.36
CA SER A 150 -7.76 5.88 -38.34
C SER A 150 -8.30 6.66 -37.14
N PRO A 151 -9.54 6.42 -36.70
CA PRO A 151 -10.09 7.09 -35.54
C PRO A 151 -9.42 6.57 -34.25
N VAL A 152 -9.22 7.46 -33.30
CA VAL A 152 -8.71 7.16 -31.95
C VAL A 152 -9.66 7.75 -30.91
N LYS A 153 -9.69 7.16 -29.71
CA LYS A 153 -10.47 7.67 -28.58
C LYS A 153 -9.53 8.04 -27.44
N CYS A 154 -9.83 9.14 -26.76
CA CYS A 154 -9.09 9.61 -25.59
C CYS A 154 -9.83 9.26 -24.28
N PRO A 155 -9.11 8.85 -23.21
CA PRO A 155 -7.70 8.49 -23.19
C PRO A 155 -7.43 7.25 -24.06
N PHE A 156 -6.19 7.11 -24.54
CA PHE A 156 -5.86 6.10 -25.52
C PHE A 156 -5.85 4.70 -24.91
N GLY A 157 -6.53 3.76 -25.56
CA GLY A 157 -6.51 2.35 -25.17
C GLY A 157 -5.14 1.71 -25.39
N ARG A 158 -4.85 0.61 -24.69
CA ARG A 158 -3.60 -0.13 -24.86
C ARG A 158 -3.51 -0.71 -26.28
N GLY A 159 -2.46 -0.35 -27.02
CA GLY A 159 -2.27 -0.84 -28.39
C GLY A 159 -1.31 -0.02 -29.23
N THR A 160 -1.44 -0.12 -30.56
CA THR A 160 -0.70 0.70 -31.53
C THR A 160 -1.69 1.63 -32.21
N LEU A 161 -1.41 2.94 -32.21
CA LEU A 161 -2.21 3.95 -32.89
C LEU A 161 -1.83 4.08 -34.37
N GLY A 162 -0.58 3.80 -34.72
CA GLY A 162 -0.09 3.73 -36.10
C GLY A 162 1.42 3.50 -36.16
N ARG A 163 1.93 3.01 -37.30
CA ARG A 163 3.38 2.76 -37.52
C ARG A 163 4.07 3.80 -38.40
N ASP A 164 3.31 4.44 -39.28
CA ASP A 164 3.78 5.48 -40.21
C ASP A 164 2.91 6.74 -40.10
N VAL A 165 2.85 7.32 -38.90
CA VAL A 165 1.99 8.45 -38.57
C VAL A 165 2.68 9.76 -38.95
N ASN A 166 2.01 10.57 -39.78
CA ASN A 166 2.48 11.91 -40.16
C ASN A 166 1.71 13.01 -39.43
N ALA A 167 0.48 12.72 -38.99
CA ALA A 167 -0.32 13.67 -38.25
C ALA A 167 -1.28 13.00 -37.27
N MET A 168 -1.61 13.70 -36.19
CA MET A 168 -2.66 13.34 -35.25
C MET A 168 -3.52 14.58 -34.98
N GLU A 169 -4.84 14.42 -34.95
CA GLU A 169 -5.81 15.46 -34.66
C GLU A 169 -6.69 15.01 -33.50
N LEU A 170 -6.84 15.86 -32.49
CA LEU A 170 -7.66 15.58 -31.31
C LEU A 170 -8.72 16.68 -31.19
N HIS A 171 -9.98 16.27 -30.98
CA HIS A 171 -11.09 17.19 -30.80
C HIS A 171 -11.49 17.23 -29.32
N ASP A 172 -11.57 18.42 -28.74
CA ASP A 172 -11.95 18.60 -27.35
C ASP A 172 -13.48 18.66 -27.16
N GLY A 173 -13.94 18.75 -25.91
CA GLY A 173 -15.37 18.83 -25.59
C GLY A 173 -16.06 20.12 -26.04
N ALA A 174 -15.31 21.16 -26.40
CA ALA A 174 -15.81 22.43 -26.94
C ALA A 174 -15.82 22.44 -28.49
N GLY A 175 -15.38 21.36 -29.15
CA GLY A 175 -15.27 21.28 -30.60
C GLY A 175 -14.02 21.94 -31.18
N ARG A 176 -13.06 22.31 -30.34
CA ARG A 176 -11.75 22.83 -30.75
C ARG A 176 -10.83 21.68 -31.13
N THR A 177 -9.87 21.93 -32.02
CA THR A 177 -8.95 20.91 -32.54
C THR A 177 -7.50 21.26 -32.18
N ALA A 178 -6.80 20.29 -31.59
CA ALA A 178 -5.34 20.32 -31.47
C ALA A 178 -4.73 19.32 -32.46
N ALA A 179 -3.65 19.72 -33.13
CA ALA A 179 -3.03 18.94 -34.19
C ALA A 179 -1.53 18.76 -33.96
N LEU A 180 -1.04 17.53 -34.10
CA LEU A 180 0.39 17.24 -34.16
C LEU A 180 0.73 16.93 -35.62
N ARG A 181 1.79 17.56 -36.13
CA ARG A 181 2.34 17.35 -37.47
C ARG A 181 3.79 16.90 -37.33
N PHE A 182 4.09 15.68 -37.72
CA PHE A 182 5.44 15.12 -37.62
C PHE A 182 6.25 15.44 -38.88
N ALA A 183 7.50 15.87 -38.72
CA ALA A 183 8.37 16.17 -39.85
C ALA A 183 8.77 14.91 -40.65
N ALA A 184 8.79 13.76 -39.99
CA ALA A 184 8.96 12.44 -40.57
C ALA A 184 7.93 11.46 -39.97
N PRO A 185 7.51 10.41 -40.70
CA PRO A 185 6.60 9.41 -40.16
C PRO A 185 7.12 8.76 -38.88
N VAL A 186 6.25 8.60 -37.88
CA VAL A 186 6.59 7.98 -36.58
C VAL A 186 5.69 6.80 -36.25
N THR A 187 6.21 5.88 -35.45
CA THR A 187 5.40 4.86 -34.78
C THR A 187 4.85 5.40 -33.46
N ILE A 188 3.56 5.18 -33.21
CA ILE A 188 2.88 5.59 -31.98
C ILE A 188 2.19 4.39 -31.35
N HIS A 189 2.62 4.03 -30.14
CA HIS A 189 1.90 3.10 -29.27
C HIS A 189 1.00 3.86 -28.29
N ALA A 190 0.17 3.15 -27.55
CA ALA A 190 -0.69 3.76 -26.54
C ALA A 190 -0.91 2.85 -25.34
N ASP A 191 -1.05 3.47 -24.17
CA ASP A 191 -1.43 2.88 -22.89
C ASP A 191 -1.79 4.03 -21.93
N GLY A 192 -3.02 4.56 -22.06
CA GLY A 192 -3.46 5.81 -21.44
C GLY A 192 -2.96 7.05 -22.19
N ALA A 193 -1.63 7.18 -22.34
CA ALA A 193 -0.95 8.20 -23.12
C ALA A 193 -0.53 7.67 -24.51
N ALA A 194 -0.35 8.56 -25.48
CA ALA A 194 0.29 8.22 -26.75
C ALA A 194 1.81 8.16 -26.55
N ARG A 195 2.45 7.08 -26.98
CA ARG A 195 3.87 6.80 -26.84
C ARG A 195 4.54 6.90 -28.20
N ILE A 196 5.07 8.08 -28.51
CA ILE A 196 5.71 8.37 -29.80
C ILE A 196 7.14 7.85 -29.74
N VAL A 197 7.45 6.83 -30.55
CA VAL A 197 8.65 6.00 -30.36
C VAL A 197 9.91 6.69 -30.89
N LEU A 198 10.91 6.91 -30.03
CA LEU A 198 12.27 7.30 -30.43
C LEU A 198 13.15 6.08 -30.70
N ALA A 199 13.09 5.07 -29.83
CA ALA A 199 13.86 3.84 -29.95
C ALA A 199 13.09 2.65 -29.33
N ALA A 200 13.28 1.47 -29.89
CA ALA A 200 12.69 0.21 -29.41
C ALA A 200 13.71 -0.93 -29.60
N ASP A 201 13.60 -1.96 -28.76
CA ASP A 201 14.39 -3.20 -28.77
C ASP A 201 15.91 -3.01 -28.55
N HIS A 202 16.59 -2.31 -29.45
CA HIS A 202 18.03 -2.10 -29.42
C HIS A 202 18.41 -0.72 -29.97
N LEU A 203 19.30 -0.01 -29.28
CA LEU A 203 19.81 1.30 -29.66
C LEU A 203 21.34 1.25 -29.74
N LYS A 204 21.88 1.52 -30.93
CA LYS A 204 23.34 1.62 -31.14
C LYS A 204 23.86 2.98 -30.70
N ALA A 205 25.08 3.03 -30.17
CA ALA A 205 25.74 4.27 -29.76
C ALA A 205 25.93 5.27 -30.92
N SER A 206 26.04 4.77 -32.15
CA SER A 206 26.18 5.59 -33.36
C SER A 206 24.85 6.17 -33.86
N GLN A 207 23.71 5.69 -33.37
CA GLN A 207 22.40 6.19 -33.74
C GLN A 207 22.03 7.41 -32.88
N THR A 208 21.46 8.42 -33.54
CA THR A 208 20.87 9.58 -32.87
C THR A 208 19.41 9.74 -33.30
N PRO A 209 18.48 8.91 -32.78
CA PRO A 209 17.08 9.01 -33.13
C PRO A 209 16.53 10.40 -32.77
N ARG A 210 15.72 10.95 -33.66
CA ARG A 210 15.16 12.30 -33.53
C ARG A 210 13.69 12.31 -33.89
N ILE A 211 12.91 13.04 -33.11
CA ILE A 211 11.52 13.40 -33.42
C ILE A 211 11.47 14.91 -33.57
N GLU A 212 10.78 15.36 -34.60
CA GLU A 212 10.41 16.76 -34.78
C GLU A 212 8.93 16.82 -35.10
N LEU A 213 8.22 17.70 -34.39
CA LEU A 213 6.81 17.93 -34.63
C LEU A 213 6.44 19.41 -34.47
N THR A 214 5.40 19.81 -35.18
CA THR A 214 4.67 21.05 -34.95
C THR A 214 3.37 20.73 -34.23
N LEU A 215 3.15 21.37 -33.09
CA LEU A 215 1.90 21.34 -32.35
C LEU A 215 1.08 22.58 -32.73
N GLU A 216 -0.06 22.36 -33.36
CA GLU A 216 -1.05 23.37 -33.74
C GLU A 216 -2.15 23.38 -32.67
N LEU A 217 -2.32 24.52 -32.00
CA LEU A 217 -3.25 24.71 -30.88
C LEU A 217 -4.47 25.52 -31.33
N PRO A 218 -5.65 25.29 -30.73
CA PRO A 218 -6.89 25.88 -31.23
C PRO A 218 -7.02 27.39 -30.98
N ASP A 219 -6.33 27.90 -29.97
CA ASP A 219 -6.40 29.29 -29.50
C ASP A 219 -4.98 29.87 -29.33
N ASP A 220 -4.91 31.17 -29.09
CA ASP A 220 -3.67 31.90 -28.86
C ASP A 220 -2.98 31.40 -27.57
N VAL A 221 -1.66 31.22 -27.65
CA VAL A 221 -0.84 30.58 -26.61
C VAL A 221 0.14 31.59 -26.01
N ALA A 222 0.09 31.74 -24.69
CA ALA A 222 1.17 32.36 -23.96
C ALA A 222 2.31 31.34 -23.77
N TRP A 223 3.51 31.67 -24.25
CA TRP A 223 4.67 30.79 -24.19
C TRP A 223 5.64 31.22 -23.09
N TYR A 224 5.95 30.30 -22.17
CA TYR A 224 6.89 30.50 -21.06
C TYR A 224 7.99 29.44 -21.11
N PRO A 225 9.20 29.77 -21.60
CA PRO A 225 10.29 28.80 -21.76
C PRO A 225 10.66 28.05 -20.48
N THR A 226 10.50 28.70 -19.32
CA THR A 226 10.72 28.11 -18.00
C THR A 226 9.58 28.49 -17.06
N ALA A 227 9.38 27.72 -15.99
CA ALA A 227 8.41 28.07 -14.95
C ALA A 227 8.66 29.45 -14.31
N ALA A 228 9.89 29.96 -14.34
CA ALA A 228 10.24 31.29 -13.85
C ALA A 228 9.85 32.43 -14.82
N ASP A 229 9.51 32.11 -16.08
CA ASP A 229 8.98 33.08 -17.03
C ASP A 229 7.45 33.24 -16.90
N ILE A 230 6.78 32.36 -16.15
CA ILE A 230 5.33 32.45 -15.88
C ILE A 230 5.12 33.66 -14.97
N PRO A 231 4.27 34.63 -15.36
CA PRO A 231 4.01 35.80 -14.54
C PRO A 231 3.31 35.38 -13.23
N ASP A 232 3.55 36.15 -12.18
CA ASP A 232 2.80 36.01 -10.94
C ASP A 232 1.30 36.15 -11.20
N GLU A 233 0.49 35.30 -10.56
CA GLU A 233 -0.96 35.41 -10.59
C GLU A 233 -1.39 36.79 -10.07
N PRO A 234 -2.34 37.48 -10.72
CA PRO A 234 -2.84 38.76 -10.22
C PRO A 234 -3.32 38.64 -8.77
N GLY A 235 -2.78 39.47 -7.87
CA GLY A 235 -3.09 39.42 -6.44
C GLY A 235 -2.13 38.54 -5.63
N LEU A 236 -1.12 37.90 -6.24
CA LEU A 236 -0.09 37.15 -5.51
C LEU A 236 0.62 38.03 -4.47
N GLU A 237 0.75 39.33 -4.72
CA GLU A 237 1.30 40.31 -3.76
C GLU A 237 0.48 40.44 -2.47
N THR A 238 -0.78 39.98 -2.49
CA THR A 238 -1.66 39.93 -1.30
C THR A 238 -1.60 38.59 -0.58
N TRP A 239 -0.96 37.59 -1.19
CA TRP A 239 -0.77 36.29 -0.54
C TRP A 239 0.30 36.44 0.53
N TYR A 240 0.10 35.75 1.65
CA TYR A 240 1.12 35.60 2.67
C TYR A 240 1.68 34.20 2.56
N GLU A 241 2.99 34.05 2.79
CA GLU A 241 3.59 32.74 2.92
C GLU A 241 2.97 32.02 4.13
N TRP A 242 2.25 30.93 3.88
CA TRP A 242 1.85 30.05 4.98
C TRP A 242 3.06 29.20 5.36
N THR A 243 3.78 29.64 6.38
CA THR A 243 4.80 28.83 7.01
C THR A 243 4.16 28.04 8.14
N ALA A 244 4.25 26.70 8.11
CA ALA A 244 3.79 25.86 9.21
C ALA A 244 4.71 26.02 10.44
N ASN A 245 4.50 27.06 11.23
CA ASN A 245 5.10 27.30 12.54
C ASN A 245 4.38 26.54 13.67
N GLY A 246 3.38 25.72 13.31
CA GLY A 246 2.47 25.02 14.21
C GLY A 246 3.19 24.31 15.36
N LEU A 247 2.78 24.69 16.57
CA LEU A 247 2.92 24.05 17.89
C LEU A 247 2.89 25.09 19.03
N GLU A 248 2.56 26.36 18.76
CA GLU A 248 2.38 27.39 19.81
C GLU A 248 1.41 26.92 20.91
N GLU A 249 1.80 27.16 22.16
CA GLU A 249 0.99 26.84 23.36
C GLU A 249 -0.33 27.64 23.38
N GLY A 250 -1.38 27.09 23.99
CA GLY A 250 -2.65 27.80 24.17
C GLY A 250 -3.57 27.84 22.95
N SER A 251 -3.35 26.96 21.97
CA SER A 251 -4.25 26.84 20.82
C SER A 251 -5.64 26.36 21.23
N ARG A 252 -6.69 27.03 20.72
CA ARG A 252 -8.09 26.69 21.00
C ARG A 252 -8.52 25.31 20.49
N ILE A 253 -7.72 24.69 19.61
CA ILE A 253 -7.96 23.33 19.09
C ILE A 253 -7.05 22.29 19.74
N GLY A 254 -6.23 22.69 20.73
CA GLY A 254 -5.36 21.80 21.48
C GLY A 254 -6.16 20.92 22.46
N LEU A 255 -5.89 19.62 22.43
CA LEU A 255 -6.48 18.58 23.27
C LEU A 255 -5.43 17.86 24.13
N GLU A 256 -4.19 18.35 24.15
CA GLU A 256 -3.06 17.75 24.86
C GLU A 256 -3.27 17.66 26.37
N ASP A 257 -4.09 18.54 26.95
CA ASP A 257 -4.43 18.56 28.38
C ASP A 257 -5.56 17.58 28.73
N TRP A 258 -6.19 16.94 27.74
CA TRP A 258 -7.20 15.90 27.98
C TRP A 258 -6.56 14.54 28.26
N LEU A 259 -5.25 14.39 28.01
CA LEU A 259 -4.53 13.15 28.20
C LEU A 259 -3.94 13.08 29.61
N ASP A 260 -4.18 11.97 30.31
CA ASP A 260 -3.46 11.66 31.55
C ASP A 260 -1.99 11.35 31.23
N LYS A 261 -1.06 12.16 31.75
CA LYS A 261 0.38 12.01 31.54
C LYS A 261 1.09 11.55 32.83
N PRO A 262 2.09 10.66 32.75
CA PRO A 262 2.44 9.84 31.59
C PRO A 262 1.38 8.73 31.34
N ALA A 263 1.39 8.17 30.13
CA ALA A 263 0.61 6.98 29.82
C ALA A 263 1.00 5.85 30.78
N GLY A 264 0.01 5.17 31.35
CA GLY A 264 0.23 4.11 32.32
C GLY A 264 0.55 4.58 33.75
N GLY A 265 0.57 5.88 34.04
CA GLY A 265 0.75 6.43 35.39
C GLY A 265 -0.30 5.97 36.43
N ARG A 266 -1.49 5.53 35.98
CA ARG A 266 -2.53 4.90 36.83
C ARG A 266 -2.55 3.36 36.72
N GLY A 267 -1.48 2.76 36.22
CA GLY A 267 -1.39 1.34 35.90
C GLY A 267 -1.78 1.02 34.46
N ARG A 268 -1.83 -0.26 34.13
CA ARG A 268 -2.12 -0.72 32.75
C ARG A 268 -3.61 -0.59 32.42
N ILE A 269 -3.93 -0.45 31.13
CA ILE A 269 -5.30 -0.60 30.62
C ILE A 269 -5.75 -2.05 30.81
N VAL A 270 -6.96 -2.24 31.32
CA VAL A 270 -7.57 -3.56 31.53
C VAL A 270 -8.99 -3.61 30.96
N ARG A 271 -9.39 -4.75 30.43
CA ARG A 271 -10.79 -5.00 30.05
C ARG A 271 -11.60 -5.44 31.28
N ARG A 272 -12.80 -4.88 31.41
CA ARG A 272 -13.86 -5.38 32.31
C ARG A 272 -15.13 -5.47 31.47
N ASP A 273 -15.58 -6.70 31.24
CA ASP A 273 -16.70 -7.01 30.35
C ASP A 273 -16.55 -6.36 28.97
N ASP A 274 -17.40 -5.40 28.63
CA ASP A 274 -17.50 -4.71 27.34
C ASP A 274 -16.70 -3.40 27.26
N LYS A 275 -15.93 -3.05 28.30
CA LYS A 275 -15.23 -1.77 28.42
C LYS A 275 -13.76 -1.91 28.79
N LEU A 276 -12.98 -0.94 28.34
CA LEU A 276 -11.60 -0.73 28.75
C LEU A 276 -11.55 0.29 29.90
N TYR A 277 -10.71 0.02 30.89
CA TYR A 277 -10.50 0.87 32.05
C TYR A 277 -9.03 1.26 32.19
N TYR A 278 -8.78 2.49 32.59
CA TYR A 278 -7.48 3.00 33.02
C TYR A 278 -7.61 3.50 34.47
N GLY A 279 -7.04 2.73 35.40
CA GLY A 279 -7.34 2.86 36.83
C GLY A 279 -8.79 2.46 37.13
N ASP A 280 -9.57 3.42 37.65
CA ASP A 280 -10.98 3.28 37.99
C ASP A 280 -11.93 3.88 36.93
N ARG A 281 -11.40 4.51 35.88
CA ARG A 281 -12.19 5.21 34.85
C ARG A 281 -12.24 4.45 33.52
N PRO A 282 -13.41 4.39 32.85
CA PRO A 282 -13.48 3.93 31.48
C PRO A 282 -12.60 4.79 30.55
N ILE A 283 -11.92 4.17 29.60
CA ILE A 283 -11.09 4.85 28.60
C ILE A 283 -11.56 4.52 27.19
N LYS A 284 -11.51 5.53 26.31
CA LYS A 284 -11.64 5.36 24.86
C LYS A 284 -10.30 5.65 24.21
N LEU A 285 -9.87 4.77 23.32
CA LEU A 285 -8.63 4.94 22.58
C LEU A 285 -8.94 5.52 21.20
N TRP A 286 -8.35 6.68 20.94
CA TRP A 286 -8.40 7.38 19.67
C TRP A 286 -6.98 7.42 19.12
N GLY A 287 -6.75 6.69 18.04
CA GLY A 287 -5.39 6.35 17.65
C GLY A 287 -5.13 6.31 16.15
N LEU A 288 -3.86 6.11 15.83
CA LEU A 288 -3.33 6.00 14.48
C LEU A 288 -2.31 4.85 14.36
N ASN A 289 -1.92 4.54 13.12
CA ASN A 289 -0.92 3.52 12.82
C ASN A 289 0.41 4.16 12.41
N LEU A 290 1.51 3.65 12.96
CA LEU A 290 2.84 3.78 12.38
C LEU A 290 3.25 2.40 11.85
N CYS A 291 3.77 2.35 10.62
CA CYS A 291 4.09 1.10 9.94
C CYS A 291 5.57 0.99 9.62
N TYR A 292 6.12 -0.22 9.73
CA TYR A 292 7.50 -0.54 9.33
C TYR A 292 8.53 0.38 10.00
N GLY A 293 9.51 0.90 9.24
CA GLY A 293 10.52 1.84 9.74
C GLY A 293 9.95 3.13 10.37
N ALA A 294 8.68 3.48 10.12
CA ALA A 294 8.05 4.60 10.82
C ALA A 294 7.84 4.34 12.32
N CYS A 295 7.95 3.09 12.79
CA CYS A 295 7.92 2.74 14.21
C CYS A 295 9.22 3.12 14.94
N ALA A 296 10.32 3.34 14.19
CA ALA A 296 11.65 3.67 14.71
C ALA A 296 12.21 4.93 14.01
N PRO A 297 11.52 6.08 14.11
CA PRO A 297 11.94 7.32 13.44
C PRO A 297 13.17 7.93 14.12
N GLU A 298 13.81 8.90 13.46
CA GLU A 298 14.77 9.79 14.12
C GLU A 298 14.19 10.46 15.37
N LYS A 299 15.02 10.70 16.37
CA LYS A 299 14.60 11.15 17.71
C LYS A 299 13.85 12.48 17.66
N GLU A 300 14.28 13.42 16.83
CA GLU A 300 13.63 14.72 16.65
C GLU A 300 12.22 14.55 16.07
N LEU A 301 12.02 13.57 15.18
CA LEU A 301 10.69 13.26 14.64
C LEU A 301 9.81 12.58 15.69
N ALA A 302 10.38 11.70 16.53
CA ALA A 302 9.65 11.07 17.62
C ALA A 302 9.05 12.11 18.59
N GLU A 303 9.82 13.14 18.93
CA GLU A 303 9.37 14.26 19.76
C GLU A 303 8.30 15.11 19.08
N LYS A 304 8.52 15.46 17.80
CA LYS A 304 7.52 16.20 17.01
C LYS A 304 6.20 15.45 16.95
N ARG A 305 6.23 14.14 16.75
CA ARG A 305 5.04 13.27 16.74
C ARG A 305 4.34 13.25 18.09
N ALA A 306 5.07 13.05 19.18
CA ALA A 306 4.47 13.03 20.52
C ALA A 306 3.74 14.34 20.85
N ARG A 307 4.35 15.49 20.52
CA ARG A 307 3.72 16.81 20.67
C ARG A 307 2.51 16.99 19.75
N LEU A 308 2.64 16.66 18.47
CA LEU A 308 1.57 16.83 17.48
C LEU A 308 0.36 15.93 17.78
N TYR A 309 0.60 14.67 18.11
CA TYR A 309 -0.46 13.68 18.32
C TYR A 309 -1.25 14.00 19.58
N SER A 310 -0.57 14.31 20.69
CA SER A 310 -1.25 14.71 21.93
C SER A 310 -2.08 15.98 21.73
N ARG A 311 -1.58 16.97 20.97
CA ARG A 311 -2.33 18.19 20.62
C ARG A 311 -3.66 17.92 19.93
N TYR A 312 -3.77 16.85 19.16
CA TYR A 312 -5.02 16.43 18.51
C TYR A 312 -5.78 15.34 19.27
N GLY A 313 -5.45 15.11 20.55
CA GLY A 313 -6.15 14.17 21.41
C GLY A 313 -5.92 12.70 21.04
N ILE A 314 -4.93 12.42 20.19
CA ILE A 314 -4.49 11.06 19.90
C ILE A 314 -3.84 10.50 21.17
N ASN A 315 -4.44 9.45 21.72
CA ASN A 315 -4.02 8.85 22.98
C ASN A 315 -3.57 7.39 22.83
N ALA A 316 -3.54 6.88 21.60
CA ALA A 316 -3.04 5.56 21.28
C ALA A 316 -2.32 5.54 19.92
N VAL A 317 -1.20 4.82 19.84
CA VAL A 317 -0.49 4.56 18.59
C VAL A 317 -0.25 3.07 18.44
N ARG A 318 -0.61 2.51 17.29
CA ARG A 318 -0.26 1.15 16.93
C ARG A 318 1.07 1.16 16.20
N LEU A 319 2.05 0.45 16.75
CA LEU A 319 3.31 0.15 16.09
C LEU A 319 3.12 -1.15 15.32
N HIS A 320 3.01 -1.05 14.00
CA HIS A 320 2.59 -2.14 13.13
C HIS A 320 3.71 -2.55 12.16
N LYS A 321 3.89 -3.86 11.94
CA LYS A 321 4.90 -4.39 11.01
C LYS A 321 6.32 -3.93 11.33
N PHE A 322 6.59 -3.61 12.60
CA PHE A 322 7.93 -3.21 13.02
C PHE A 322 8.90 -4.40 12.96
N ALA A 323 8.42 -5.63 12.85
CA ALA A 323 9.24 -6.84 12.74
C ALA A 323 8.98 -7.62 11.44
N ASP A 324 8.65 -6.94 10.33
CA ASP A 324 8.49 -7.59 9.02
C ASP A 324 9.82 -7.77 8.27
N GLY A 325 10.89 -7.10 8.70
CA GLY A 325 12.24 -7.25 8.16
C GLY A 325 13.21 -6.15 8.64
N PRO A 326 14.40 -6.07 8.03
CA PRO A 326 15.38 -5.02 8.33
C PRO A 326 15.12 -3.72 7.55
N GLY A 327 15.72 -2.62 8.02
CA GLY A 327 15.73 -1.33 7.32
C GLY A 327 14.35 -0.72 7.18
N TRP A 328 13.91 -0.46 5.94
CA TRP A 328 12.59 0.13 5.72
C TRP A 328 11.45 -0.76 6.25
N ALA A 329 11.64 -2.08 6.29
CA ALA A 329 10.63 -3.07 6.63
C ALA A 329 10.47 -3.28 8.16
N GLY A 330 11.31 -2.66 8.99
CA GLY A 330 11.25 -2.82 10.43
C GLY A 330 12.59 -2.73 11.13
N ILE A 331 12.62 -3.21 12.38
CA ILE A 331 13.74 -3.11 13.32
C ILE A 331 14.52 -4.41 13.44
N GLN A 332 14.27 -5.43 12.61
CA GLN A 332 15.00 -6.69 12.72
C GLN A 332 16.43 -6.55 12.18
N SER A 333 17.34 -7.39 12.67
CA SER A 333 18.67 -7.51 12.09
C SER A 333 18.58 -8.03 10.64
N PRO A 334 19.60 -7.85 9.79
CA PRO A 334 19.56 -8.41 8.44
C PRO A 334 19.40 -9.94 8.42
N GLU A 335 20.11 -10.64 9.30
CA GLU A 335 20.31 -12.10 9.24
C GLU A 335 19.28 -12.93 10.04
N SER A 336 18.56 -12.31 10.98
CA SER A 336 17.61 -13.02 11.86
C SER A 336 16.34 -12.20 12.11
N CYS A 337 15.20 -12.88 12.19
CA CYS A 337 13.96 -12.31 12.70
C CYS A 337 13.89 -12.32 14.23
N LEU A 338 14.78 -13.04 14.92
CA LEU A 338 14.85 -13.12 16.38
C LEU A 338 15.76 -12.04 16.99
N GLU A 339 16.64 -11.46 16.19
CA GLU A 339 17.50 -10.35 16.61
C GLU A 339 16.97 -9.01 16.09
N PHE A 340 17.08 -7.97 16.92
CA PHE A 340 16.75 -6.60 16.53
C PHE A 340 18.02 -5.83 16.16
N ASP A 341 17.92 -4.97 15.16
CA ASP A 341 18.93 -3.96 14.88
C ASP A 341 19.01 -2.99 16.06
N PRO A 342 20.18 -2.81 16.69
CA PRO A 342 20.30 -2.08 17.94
C PRO A 342 19.97 -0.60 17.79
N GLU A 343 20.30 0.02 16.66
CA GLU A 343 20.01 1.44 16.41
C GLU A 343 18.52 1.67 16.15
N ALA A 344 17.88 0.78 15.38
CA ALA A 344 16.45 0.83 15.14
C ALA A 344 15.64 0.56 16.42
N LEU A 345 16.09 -0.38 17.26
CA LEU A 345 15.48 -0.63 18.57
C LEU A 345 15.63 0.59 19.49
N ASP A 346 16.80 1.23 19.57
CA ASP A 346 16.99 2.46 20.36
C ASP A 346 16.05 3.60 19.91
N ARG A 347 15.86 3.77 18.59
CA ARG A 347 14.92 4.76 18.05
C ARG A 347 13.46 4.43 18.39
N MET A 348 13.06 3.16 18.29
CA MET A 348 11.72 2.72 18.71
C MET A 348 11.52 2.91 20.21
N ASP A 349 12.52 2.58 21.02
CA ASP A 349 12.52 2.78 22.48
C ASP A 349 12.31 4.26 22.84
N TYR A 350 13.05 5.15 22.18
CA TYR A 350 12.90 6.59 22.36
C TYR A 350 11.49 7.07 21.97
N GLN A 351 10.96 6.57 20.84
CA GLN A 351 9.61 6.91 20.41
C GLN A 351 8.54 6.46 21.41
N VAL A 352 8.65 5.24 21.95
CA VAL A 352 7.75 4.71 22.99
C VAL A 352 7.84 5.55 24.26
N ALA A 353 9.05 5.95 24.67
CA ALA A 353 9.24 6.84 25.82
C ALA A 353 8.59 8.21 25.62
N LYS A 354 8.72 8.81 24.43
CA LYS A 354 8.07 10.09 24.11
C LYS A 354 6.56 9.99 24.03
N PHE A 355 6.02 8.89 23.53
CA PHE A 355 4.57 8.63 23.61
C PHE A 355 4.11 8.49 25.06
N LYS A 356 4.86 7.76 25.88
CA LYS A 356 4.55 7.63 27.31
C LYS A 356 4.54 8.98 28.02
N GLU A 357 5.58 9.80 27.87
CA GLU A 357 5.64 11.16 28.41
C GLU A 357 4.42 12.00 27.99
N ALA A 358 3.97 11.86 26.75
CA ALA A 358 2.85 12.60 26.18
C ALA A 358 1.46 12.04 26.52
N GLY A 359 1.34 10.95 27.29
CA GLY A 359 0.04 10.36 27.63
C GLY A 359 -0.55 9.46 26.53
N ILE A 360 0.29 8.98 25.61
CA ILE A 360 -0.09 8.16 24.46
C ILE A 360 0.29 6.70 24.73
N PHE A 361 -0.69 5.81 24.70
CA PHE A 361 -0.51 4.36 24.84
C PHE A 361 -0.04 3.70 23.53
N VAL A 362 0.60 2.54 23.63
CA VAL A 362 1.12 1.79 22.48
C VAL A 362 0.42 0.44 22.34
N LYS A 363 -0.02 0.11 21.12
CA LYS A 363 -0.39 -1.26 20.69
C LYS A 363 0.79 -1.83 19.90
N LEU A 364 1.34 -2.96 20.33
CA LEU A 364 2.38 -3.69 19.61
C LEU A 364 1.75 -4.68 18.62
N SER A 365 2.14 -4.57 17.36
CA SER A 365 1.69 -5.43 16.27
C SER A 365 2.88 -5.80 15.38
N ALA A 366 3.57 -6.88 15.74
CA ALA A 366 4.88 -7.21 15.18
C ALA A 366 4.86 -7.46 13.67
N HIS A 367 3.89 -8.26 13.19
CA HIS A 367 3.93 -8.85 11.85
C HIS A 367 2.66 -8.69 11.03
N PHE A 368 2.83 -8.77 9.71
CA PHE A 368 1.75 -9.07 8.76
C PHE A 368 1.72 -10.55 8.36
N GLY A 369 1.02 -11.37 9.15
CA GLY A 369 0.95 -12.83 9.02
C GLY A 369 2.18 -13.54 9.58
N THR A 370 2.56 -14.69 9.00
CA THR A 370 3.76 -15.45 9.39
C THR A 370 5.05 -14.59 9.30
N PRO A 371 5.96 -14.66 10.29
CA PRO A 371 7.25 -13.97 10.26
C PRO A 371 8.08 -14.30 9.01
N SER A 372 8.87 -13.33 8.54
CA SER A 372 9.87 -13.53 7.47
C SER A 372 11.22 -13.87 8.09
N LEU A 373 11.79 -15.04 7.77
CA LEU A 373 12.96 -15.59 8.45
C LEU A 373 14.25 -15.31 7.67
N GLY A 374 15.32 -14.98 8.40
CA GLY A 374 16.67 -14.81 7.88
C GLY A 374 17.50 -16.10 7.92
N ARG A 375 18.75 -16.02 7.47
CA ARG A 375 19.63 -17.20 7.33
C ARG A 375 19.94 -17.84 8.67
N GLU A 376 20.13 -17.04 9.71
CA GLU A 376 20.45 -17.51 11.06
C GLU A 376 19.25 -18.19 11.75
N ASP A 377 18.03 -18.00 11.22
CA ASP A 377 16.84 -18.63 11.77
C ASP A 377 16.62 -20.06 11.26
N ARG A 378 17.41 -20.51 10.26
CA ARG A 378 17.30 -21.83 9.63
C ARG A 378 17.28 -22.99 10.64
N PRO A 379 18.08 -23.01 11.72
CA PRO A 379 18.03 -24.09 12.71
C PRO A 379 16.69 -24.22 13.43
N TYR A 380 15.88 -23.16 13.51
CA TYR A 380 14.58 -23.18 14.18
C TYR A 380 13.47 -23.73 13.30
N VAL A 381 13.58 -23.63 11.97
CA VAL A 381 12.60 -24.14 11.01
C VAL A 381 13.34 -24.97 9.94
N PRO A 382 13.61 -26.27 10.19
CA PRO A 382 14.47 -27.09 9.32
C PRO A 382 14.00 -27.22 7.87
N TYR A 383 12.69 -27.05 7.63
CA TYR A 383 12.05 -27.11 6.31
C TYR A 383 11.77 -25.72 5.69
N LEU A 384 12.38 -24.66 6.21
CA LEU A 384 12.15 -23.28 5.76
C LEU A 384 12.34 -23.11 4.24
N GLU A 385 13.34 -23.77 3.66
CA GLU A 385 13.69 -23.68 2.23
C GLU A 385 12.61 -24.28 1.30
N GLU A 386 11.70 -25.09 1.83
CA GLU A 386 10.51 -25.55 1.08
C GLU A 386 9.54 -24.38 0.78
N PHE A 387 9.62 -23.28 1.51
CA PHE A 387 8.81 -22.09 1.24
C PHE A 387 9.45 -21.09 0.26
N GLY A 388 10.75 -21.24 -0.02
CA GLY A 388 11.49 -20.39 -0.94
C GLY A 388 12.99 -20.34 -0.62
N ALA A 389 13.76 -19.68 -1.50
CA ALA A 389 15.20 -19.51 -1.33
C ALA A 389 15.54 -18.13 -0.74
N PHE A 390 16.66 -18.05 0.00
CA PHE A 390 17.25 -16.80 0.47
C PHE A 390 17.84 -16.00 -0.71
N SER A 391 17.01 -15.23 -1.42
CA SER A 391 17.41 -14.46 -2.60
C SER A 391 16.93 -13.00 -2.53
N GLY A 392 17.57 -12.12 -3.32
CA GLY A 392 17.28 -10.69 -3.35
C GLY A 392 17.97 -9.87 -2.26
N LYS A 393 17.71 -8.54 -2.25
CA LYS A 393 18.41 -7.52 -1.45
C LYS A 393 18.36 -7.76 0.07
N ASN A 394 17.34 -8.46 0.57
CA ASN A 394 17.20 -8.77 2.00
C ASN A 394 17.42 -10.25 2.32
N ALA A 395 17.63 -11.12 1.32
CA ALA A 395 17.87 -12.56 1.46
C ALA A 395 17.08 -13.25 2.61
N ARG A 396 15.75 -13.11 2.63
CA ARG A 396 14.85 -13.75 3.61
C ARG A 396 13.86 -14.70 2.95
N VAL A 397 13.42 -15.71 3.70
CA VAL A 397 12.34 -16.60 3.28
C VAL A 397 11.05 -16.20 3.99
N ARG A 398 10.00 -15.96 3.22
CA ARG A 398 8.66 -15.64 3.73
C ARG A 398 7.73 -16.84 3.54
N PRO A 399 7.44 -17.61 4.60
CA PRO A 399 6.41 -18.64 4.53
C PRO A 399 5.05 -18.02 4.18
N PRO A 400 4.12 -18.79 3.58
CA PRO A 400 2.76 -18.32 3.33
C PRO A 400 2.10 -17.79 4.61
N HIS A 401 1.20 -16.81 4.48
CA HIS A 401 0.69 -16.08 5.64
C HIS A 401 -0.02 -16.95 6.70
N SER A 402 -0.65 -18.06 6.31
CA SER A 402 -1.32 -18.98 7.25
C SER A 402 -0.39 -20.07 7.82
N ALA A 403 0.90 -20.12 7.43
CA ALA A 403 1.82 -21.21 7.78
C ALA A 403 2.06 -21.32 9.29
N VAL A 404 2.10 -20.20 10.01
CA VAL A 404 2.31 -20.21 11.47
C VAL A 404 1.25 -21.00 12.22
N HIS A 405 0.00 -21.05 11.73
CA HIS A 405 -1.04 -21.81 12.41
C HIS A 405 -0.84 -23.33 12.34
N TYR A 406 -0.09 -23.82 11.36
CA TYR A 406 0.19 -25.25 11.18
C TYR A 406 1.51 -25.70 11.80
N SER A 407 2.49 -24.80 11.91
CA SER A 407 3.89 -25.11 12.22
C SER A 407 4.24 -24.72 13.65
N PRO A 408 4.42 -25.68 14.57
CA PRO A 408 4.91 -25.40 15.92
C PRO A 408 6.24 -24.64 15.91
N GLU A 409 7.12 -24.93 14.95
CA GLU A 409 8.42 -24.28 14.79
C GLU A 409 8.27 -22.78 14.46
N LEU A 410 7.38 -22.42 13.52
CA LEU A 410 7.09 -21.02 13.21
C LEU A 410 6.41 -20.30 14.39
N GLN A 411 5.56 -21.00 15.14
CA GLN A 411 4.97 -20.47 16.38
C GLN A 411 6.06 -20.17 17.41
N ASP A 412 7.01 -21.08 17.59
CA ASP A 412 8.13 -20.89 18.51
C ASP A 412 9.02 -19.72 18.11
N VAL A 413 9.31 -19.54 16.81
CA VAL A 413 10.04 -18.37 16.31
C VAL A 413 9.28 -17.08 16.63
N GLN A 414 7.98 -17.02 16.33
CA GLN A 414 7.16 -15.84 16.60
C GLN A 414 7.07 -15.53 18.10
N ILE A 415 6.92 -16.56 18.94
CA ILE A 415 6.89 -16.45 20.40
C ILE A 415 8.23 -15.95 20.94
N ARG A 416 9.35 -16.52 20.49
CA ARG A 416 10.70 -16.10 20.91
C ARG A 416 10.95 -14.63 20.57
N GLN A 417 10.56 -14.19 19.39
CA GLN A 417 10.74 -12.80 18.99
C GLN A 417 9.96 -11.83 19.87
N ILE A 418 8.66 -12.07 20.10
CA ILE A 418 7.89 -11.15 20.96
C ILE A 418 8.42 -11.16 22.39
N ARG A 419 8.82 -12.33 22.91
CA ARG A 419 9.42 -12.43 24.25
C ARG A 419 10.69 -11.60 24.37
N ARG A 420 11.58 -11.65 23.38
CA ARG A 420 12.79 -10.83 23.36
C ARG A 420 12.48 -9.34 23.46
N LEU A 421 11.46 -8.85 22.74
CA LEU A 421 11.02 -7.47 22.87
C LEU A 421 10.43 -7.19 24.26
N LEU A 422 9.60 -8.08 24.78
CA LEU A 422 8.94 -7.93 26.08
C LEU A 422 9.93 -7.92 27.25
N GLU A 423 10.98 -8.72 27.17
CA GLU A 423 12.05 -8.83 28.17
C GLU A 423 13.11 -7.71 28.02
N HIS A 424 13.17 -7.05 26.87
CA HIS A 424 14.07 -5.91 26.62
C HIS A 424 13.72 -4.73 27.50
N ARG A 425 14.72 -4.17 28.19
CA ARG A 425 14.60 -2.96 29.02
C ARG A 425 14.82 -1.72 28.16
N ASN A 426 13.77 -0.93 27.98
CA ASN A 426 13.85 0.34 27.29
C ASN A 426 14.70 1.31 28.14
N PRO A 427 15.84 1.82 27.62
CA PRO A 427 16.77 2.65 28.41
C PRO A 427 16.18 4.02 28.78
N TYR A 428 15.14 4.49 28.08
CA TYR A 428 14.51 5.79 28.30
C TYR A 428 13.36 5.74 29.31
N THR A 429 12.66 4.60 29.43
CA THR A 429 11.60 4.42 30.45
C THR A 429 12.10 3.69 31.69
N GLY A 430 13.24 2.99 31.59
CA GLY A 430 13.80 2.17 32.66
C GLY A 430 13.02 0.88 32.92
N LEU A 431 11.98 0.57 32.15
CA LEU A 431 11.11 -0.60 32.29
C LEU A 431 11.33 -1.56 31.13
N THR A 432 11.05 -2.84 31.34
CA THR A 432 10.86 -3.74 30.20
C THR A 432 9.54 -3.43 29.48
N TYR A 433 9.41 -3.82 28.21
CA TYR A 433 8.12 -3.67 27.50
C TYR A 433 7.00 -4.45 28.18
N ALA A 434 7.31 -5.60 28.80
CA ALA A 434 6.37 -6.34 29.63
C ALA A 434 5.93 -5.57 30.88
N GLU A 435 6.85 -4.88 31.55
CA GLU A 435 6.60 -4.08 32.75
C GLU A 435 5.87 -2.77 32.43
N ASP A 436 6.11 -2.16 31.26
CA ASP A 436 5.66 -0.80 30.96
C ASP A 436 4.13 -0.72 30.74
N PRO A 437 3.37 -0.03 31.62
CA PRO A 437 1.92 0.11 31.48
C PRO A 437 1.48 0.97 30.30
N ALA A 438 2.40 1.71 29.66
CA ALA A 438 2.12 2.41 28.41
C ALA A 438 1.89 1.46 27.23
N VAL A 439 2.40 0.22 27.29
CA VAL A 439 2.11 -0.83 26.31
C VAL A 439 0.73 -1.43 26.61
N ALA A 440 -0.31 -0.87 26.01
CA ALA A 440 -1.70 -1.21 26.30
C ALA A 440 -2.14 -2.55 25.72
N PHE A 441 -1.67 -2.88 24.51
CA PHE A 441 -2.07 -4.10 23.80
C PHE A 441 -0.90 -4.78 23.11
N ILE A 442 -0.97 -6.10 23.02
CA ILE A 442 -0.16 -6.91 22.10
C ILE A 442 -1.09 -7.66 21.17
N GLU A 443 -0.81 -7.58 19.88
CA GLU A 443 -1.52 -8.34 18.85
C GLU A 443 -0.73 -9.59 18.46
N ILE A 444 -1.40 -10.73 18.50
CA ILE A 444 -0.79 -12.02 18.15
C ILE A 444 -0.48 -12.04 16.65
N ILE A 445 -1.47 -11.73 15.79
CA ILE A 445 -1.28 -11.80 14.34
C ILE A 445 -2.22 -10.85 13.61
N ASN A 446 -1.68 -10.02 12.70
CA ASN A 446 -2.52 -9.12 11.90
C ASN A 446 -3.14 -9.82 10.69
N GLU A 447 -4.44 -9.58 10.51
CA GLU A 447 -5.27 -9.83 9.34
C GLU A 447 -5.13 -11.25 8.79
N GLN A 448 -5.05 -12.21 9.71
CA GLN A 448 -4.82 -13.60 9.34
C GLN A 448 -5.51 -14.57 10.28
N SER A 449 -5.96 -15.69 9.73
CA SER A 449 -6.53 -16.81 10.46
C SER A 449 -6.27 -18.09 9.68
N ILE A 450 -6.16 -19.23 10.35
CA ILE A 450 -6.13 -20.53 9.67
C ILE A 450 -7.44 -20.81 8.90
N LEU A 451 -8.50 -20.07 9.19
CA LEU A 451 -9.81 -20.13 8.52
C LEU A 451 -9.94 -19.13 7.36
N PHE A 452 -8.83 -18.50 6.95
CA PHE A 452 -8.80 -17.56 5.82
C PHE A 452 -8.54 -18.25 4.47
N TYR A 453 -8.73 -17.56 3.34
CA TYR A 453 -8.59 -18.18 2.00
C TYR A 453 -7.16 -18.66 1.70
N SER A 454 -6.15 -18.13 2.41
CA SER A 454 -4.74 -18.55 2.29
C SER A 454 -4.39 -19.81 3.09
N SER A 455 -5.35 -20.44 3.78
CA SER A 455 -5.14 -21.60 4.66
C SER A 455 -4.49 -22.80 3.98
N MET A 456 -4.73 -23.02 2.68
CA MET A 456 -4.22 -24.18 1.96
C MET A 456 -2.78 -23.98 1.46
N GLU A 457 -2.36 -22.73 1.25
CA GLU A 457 -1.05 -22.39 0.63
C GLU A 457 0.17 -22.98 1.35
N PRO A 458 0.25 -23.02 2.70
CA PRO A 458 1.36 -23.69 3.39
C PRO A 458 1.48 -25.17 3.00
N LEU A 459 0.35 -25.88 2.90
CA LEU A 459 0.29 -27.31 2.60
C LEU A 459 0.52 -27.59 1.11
N LYS A 460 0.35 -26.61 0.21
CA LYS A 460 0.75 -26.72 -1.19
C LYS A 460 2.26 -26.67 -1.33
N LYS A 461 2.90 -25.73 -0.64
CA LYS A 461 4.34 -25.45 -0.77
C LYS A 461 5.23 -26.44 -0.04
N SER A 462 4.93 -26.78 1.22
CA SER A 462 5.82 -27.59 2.04
C SER A 462 5.37 -29.05 2.11
N ALA A 463 6.22 -29.96 1.63
CA ALA A 463 6.03 -31.39 1.75
C ALA A 463 6.14 -31.86 3.20
N THR A 464 7.06 -31.27 3.97
CA THR A 464 7.24 -31.58 5.40
C THR A 464 6.00 -31.18 6.20
N LEU A 465 5.53 -29.95 6.03
CA LEU A 465 4.34 -29.47 6.72
C LEU A 465 3.10 -30.26 6.32
N ARG A 466 2.94 -30.58 5.03
CA ARG A 466 1.86 -31.42 4.52
C ARG A 466 1.84 -32.80 5.18
N ARG A 467 3.00 -33.46 5.31
CA ARG A 467 3.11 -34.74 6.02
C ARG A 467 2.75 -34.62 7.49
N MET A 468 3.35 -33.68 8.23
CA MET A 468 3.11 -33.49 9.66
C MET A 468 1.64 -33.19 9.97
N VAL A 469 1.02 -32.30 9.18
CA VAL A 469 -0.38 -31.93 9.36
C VAL A 469 -1.32 -33.08 8.97
N GLY A 470 -0.99 -33.83 7.91
CA GLY A 470 -1.75 -35.04 7.54
C GLY A 470 -1.74 -36.10 8.64
N GLU A 471 -0.57 -36.43 9.19
CA GLU A 471 -0.43 -37.38 10.29
C GLU A 471 -1.25 -36.94 11.51
N ARG A 472 -1.20 -35.64 11.83
CA ARG A 472 -1.93 -35.07 12.97
C ARG A 472 -3.44 -35.08 12.74
N PHE A 473 -3.91 -34.73 11.54
CA PHE A 473 -5.33 -34.74 11.22
C PHE A 473 -5.89 -36.16 11.14
N CYS A 474 -5.16 -37.10 10.54
CA CYS A 474 -5.55 -38.52 10.56
C CYS A 474 -5.64 -39.08 11.97
N ARG A 475 -4.72 -38.72 12.88
CA ARG A 475 -4.83 -39.13 14.29
C ARG A 475 -6.11 -38.61 14.94
N TRP A 476 -6.42 -37.33 14.73
CA TRP A 476 -7.66 -36.71 15.22
C TRP A 476 -8.91 -37.40 14.65
N LEU A 477 -8.89 -37.75 13.37
CA LEU A 477 -9.97 -38.50 12.73
C LEU A 477 -10.08 -39.93 13.27
N THR A 478 -8.97 -40.60 13.56
CA THR A 478 -8.96 -41.92 14.20
C THR A 478 -9.52 -41.85 15.62
N GLU A 479 -9.22 -40.81 16.40
CA GLU A 479 -9.83 -40.59 17.71
C GLU A 479 -11.35 -40.37 17.61
N LYS A 480 -11.81 -39.67 16.56
CA LYS A 480 -13.23 -39.38 16.34
C LYS A 480 -14.04 -40.55 15.79
N TYR A 481 -13.48 -41.31 14.85
CA TYR A 481 -14.20 -42.33 14.07
C TYR A 481 -13.74 -43.76 14.33
N GLY A 482 -12.56 -43.97 14.91
CA GLY A 482 -12.01 -45.28 15.27
C GLY A 482 -11.35 -46.05 14.12
N SER A 483 -11.93 -46.07 12.91
CA SER A 483 -11.36 -46.77 11.74
C SER A 483 -11.64 -46.04 10.42
N HIS A 484 -10.92 -46.42 9.36
CA HIS A 484 -11.08 -45.82 8.04
C HIS A 484 -12.46 -46.14 7.44
N GLU A 485 -13.00 -47.33 7.69
CA GLU A 485 -14.34 -47.73 7.25
C GLU A 485 -15.41 -46.83 7.87
N LYS A 486 -15.32 -46.55 9.18
CA LYS A 486 -16.24 -45.66 9.90
C LYS A 486 -16.11 -44.20 9.45
N LEU A 487 -14.89 -43.76 9.11
CA LEU A 487 -14.66 -42.46 8.49
C LEU A 487 -15.37 -42.37 7.13
N VAL A 488 -15.19 -43.37 6.26
CA VAL A 488 -15.82 -43.42 4.93
C VAL A 488 -17.35 -43.45 5.06
N GLU A 489 -17.88 -44.20 6.03
CA GLU A 489 -19.32 -44.23 6.35
C GLU A 489 -19.84 -42.85 6.75
N ALA A 490 -19.09 -42.12 7.61
CA ALA A 490 -19.49 -40.81 8.09
C ALA A 490 -19.35 -39.69 7.04
N TRP A 491 -18.31 -39.75 6.21
CA TRP A 491 -18.00 -38.71 5.22
C TRP A 491 -18.66 -38.95 3.86
N GLY A 492 -18.94 -40.19 3.51
CA GLY A 492 -19.26 -40.60 2.15
C GLY A 492 -17.99 -40.79 1.30
N LYS A 493 -18.02 -41.78 0.41
CA LYS A 493 -16.86 -42.15 -0.43
C LYS A 493 -16.38 -41.00 -1.31
N GLU A 494 -17.31 -40.19 -1.84
CA GLU A 494 -17.01 -39.05 -2.72
C GLU A 494 -16.30 -37.89 -2.01
N ALA A 495 -16.36 -37.85 -0.67
CA ALA A 495 -15.68 -36.82 0.10
C ALA A 495 -14.17 -37.08 0.21
N LEU A 496 -13.73 -38.34 0.10
CA LEU A 496 -12.31 -38.69 0.00
C LEU A 496 -11.74 -38.30 -1.36
N ASP A 497 -10.48 -37.90 -1.39
CA ASP A 497 -9.74 -37.43 -2.57
C ASP A 497 -10.36 -36.21 -3.29
N SER A 498 -11.39 -35.59 -2.69
CA SER A 498 -12.15 -34.46 -3.26
C SER A 498 -11.36 -33.15 -3.38
N PHE A 499 -10.10 -33.14 -2.92
CA PHE A 499 -9.16 -32.02 -3.06
C PHE A 499 -7.88 -32.40 -3.81
N SER A 500 -7.87 -33.49 -4.58
CA SER A 500 -6.69 -33.97 -5.32
C SER A 500 -6.05 -32.94 -6.28
N GLY A 501 -6.77 -31.88 -6.67
CA GLY A 501 -6.23 -30.77 -7.46
C GLY A 501 -5.67 -29.58 -6.66
N GLU A 502 -5.86 -29.54 -5.33
CA GLU A 502 -5.40 -28.42 -4.51
C GLU A 502 -3.95 -28.57 -4.05
N VAL A 503 -3.48 -29.79 -3.86
CA VAL A 503 -2.11 -30.09 -3.42
C VAL A 503 -1.40 -30.96 -4.46
N PRO A 504 -0.05 -30.95 -4.53
CA PRO A 504 0.72 -31.89 -5.33
C PRO A 504 0.20 -33.32 -5.21
N ALA A 505 0.10 -34.01 -6.36
CA ALA A 505 -0.47 -35.35 -6.45
C ALA A 505 0.22 -36.33 -5.48
N GLY A 506 -0.59 -37.18 -4.86
CA GLY A 506 -0.15 -38.17 -3.90
C GLY A 506 -0.95 -39.47 -4.01
N GLU A 507 -0.65 -40.40 -3.12
CA GLU A 507 -1.44 -41.63 -2.98
C GLU A 507 -2.87 -41.34 -2.49
N PRO A 508 -3.85 -42.22 -2.78
CA PRO A 508 -5.22 -42.06 -2.28
C PRO A 508 -5.30 -41.88 -0.76
N GLU A 509 -6.22 -41.02 -0.32
CA GLU A 509 -6.43 -40.66 1.08
C GLU A 509 -6.84 -41.86 1.94
N ARG A 510 -6.00 -42.21 2.93
CA ARG A 510 -6.26 -43.27 3.92
C ARG A 510 -5.80 -42.88 5.31
N LEU A 511 -6.55 -43.28 6.34
CA LEU A 511 -6.20 -42.97 7.73
C LEU A 511 -4.83 -43.56 8.11
N GLU A 512 -4.60 -44.82 7.73
CA GLU A 512 -3.39 -45.56 8.07
C GLU A 512 -2.13 -44.99 7.41
N LYS A 513 -2.29 -44.21 6.34
CA LYS A 513 -1.20 -43.54 5.63
C LYS A 513 -0.89 -42.15 6.18
N GLY A 514 -1.74 -41.59 7.05
CA GLY A 514 -1.53 -40.23 7.56
C GLY A 514 -1.56 -39.14 6.48
N ASN A 515 -2.27 -39.36 5.36
CA ASN A 515 -2.23 -38.48 4.20
C ASN A 515 -3.53 -37.70 3.92
N ILE A 516 -4.53 -37.76 4.81
CA ILE A 516 -5.75 -36.95 4.71
C ILE A 516 -5.43 -35.55 5.24
N LEU A 517 -5.73 -34.51 4.45
CA LEU A 517 -5.41 -33.13 4.81
C LEU A 517 -6.66 -32.32 5.21
N PRO A 518 -6.53 -31.41 6.21
CA PRO A 518 -7.59 -30.52 6.65
C PRO A 518 -7.71 -29.31 5.71
N LEU A 519 -8.04 -29.55 4.45
CA LEU A 519 -8.18 -28.51 3.42
C LEU A 519 -9.55 -27.85 3.51
N GLY A 520 -9.55 -26.51 3.50
CA GLY A 520 -10.75 -25.71 3.68
C GLY A 520 -10.56 -24.26 3.26
N ASN A 521 -11.66 -23.56 3.00
CA ASN A 521 -11.69 -22.16 2.60
C ASN A 521 -12.96 -21.52 3.21
N PRO A 522 -12.94 -20.24 3.64
CA PRO A 522 -14.14 -19.56 4.15
C PRO A 522 -15.38 -19.73 3.25
N TRP A 523 -15.19 -19.76 1.94
CA TRP A 523 -16.27 -20.03 0.98
C TRP A 523 -16.88 -21.43 1.14
N TYR A 524 -16.09 -22.46 1.45
CA TYR A 524 -16.59 -23.83 1.61
C TYR A 524 -17.43 -24.02 2.88
N TRP A 525 -17.22 -23.19 3.90
CA TRP A 525 -18.00 -23.21 5.14
C TRP A 525 -19.18 -22.23 5.15
N ASP A 526 -19.45 -21.60 4.02
CA ASP A 526 -20.66 -20.84 3.82
C ASP A 526 -21.88 -21.78 3.88
N PRO A 527 -22.95 -21.45 4.64
CA PRO A 527 -24.13 -22.32 4.75
C PRO A 527 -24.73 -22.70 3.39
N ASP A 528 -24.79 -21.76 2.44
CA ASP A 528 -25.38 -21.98 1.13
C ASP A 528 -24.48 -22.90 0.28
N GLN A 529 -23.17 -22.84 0.50
CA GLN A 529 -22.23 -23.75 -0.15
C GLN A 529 -22.29 -25.16 0.47
N LEU A 530 -22.37 -25.26 1.80
CA LEU A 530 -22.51 -26.53 2.52
C LEU A 530 -23.81 -27.26 2.17
N ASP A 531 -24.90 -26.52 1.92
CA ASP A 531 -26.18 -27.09 1.48
C ASP A 531 -26.29 -27.22 -0.04
N GLY A 532 -25.40 -26.56 -0.78
CA GLY A 532 -25.32 -26.59 -2.24
C GLY A 532 -24.10 -27.35 -2.76
N SER A 533 -23.17 -26.62 -3.40
CA SER A 533 -22.06 -27.20 -4.18
C SER A 533 -21.11 -28.10 -3.36
N GLN A 534 -21.11 -27.97 -2.03
CA GLN A 534 -20.24 -28.71 -1.11
C GLN A 534 -20.96 -29.80 -0.33
N ALA A 535 -22.26 -30.05 -0.58
CA ALA A 535 -23.08 -30.98 0.19
C ALA A 535 -22.48 -32.39 0.28
N PHE A 536 -21.91 -32.90 -0.82
CA PHE A 536 -21.30 -34.23 -0.90
C PHE A 536 -20.09 -34.42 0.05
N ARG A 537 -19.45 -33.33 0.49
CA ARG A 537 -18.33 -33.33 1.43
C ARG A 537 -18.57 -32.49 2.69
N LYS A 538 -19.84 -32.20 3.01
CA LYS A 538 -20.23 -31.36 4.15
C LYS A 538 -19.64 -31.85 5.47
N ARG A 539 -19.71 -33.15 5.76
CA ARG A 539 -19.17 -33.72 7.01
C ARG A 539 -17.64 -33.53 7.09
N ARG A 540 -16.92 -33.81 6.00
CA ARG A 540 -15.47 -33.55 5.87
C ARG A 540 -15.15 -32.09 6.18
N LEU A 541 -15.86 -31.15 5.57
CA LEU A 541 -15.61 -29.72 5.77
C LEU A 541 -15.86 -29.27 7.21
N LEU A 542 -16.91 -29.76 7.86
CA LEU A 542 -17.19 -29.42 9.27
C LEU A 542 -16.13 -30.00 10.22
N ASP A 543 -15.63 -31.20 9.94
CA ASP A 543 -14.52 -31.79 10.70
C ASP A 543 -13.21 -31.03 10.48
N THR A 544 -12.92 -30.63 9.23
CA THR A 544 -11.81 -29.74 8.92
C THR A 544 -11.92 -28.42 9.70
N LEU A 545 -13.10 -27.77 9.67
CA LEU A 545 -13.32 -26.52 10.41
C LEU A 545 -13.01 -26.69 11.89
N GLN A 546 -13.53 -27.76 12.51
CA GLN A 546 -13.30 -28.06 13.92
C GLN A 546 -11.82 -28.26 14.23
N PHE A 547 -11.11 -29.03 13.41
CA PHE A 547 -9.68 -29.28 13.58
C PHE A 547 -8.84 -28.00 13.42
N LEU A 548 -9.09 -27.22 12.37
CA LEU A 548 -8.38 -25.96 12.13
C LEU A 548 -8.66 -24.95 13.26
N TYR A 549 -9.90 -24.84 13.72
CA TYR A 549 -10.26 -24.04 14.88
C TYR A 549 -9.47 -24.42 16.14
N GLN A 550 -9.33 -25.73 16.41
CA GLN A 550 -8.52 -26.23 17.52
C GLN A 550 -7.05 -25.85 17.38
N LEU A 551 -6.45 -26.01 16.19
CA LEU A 551 -5.07 -25.58 15.92
C LEU A 551 -4.85 -24.09 16.18
N GLN A 552 -5.79 -23.25 15.75
CA GLN A 552 -5.71 -21.81 16.01
C GLN A 552 -5.79 -21.48 17.50
N CYS A 553 -6.69 -22.14 18.23
CA CYS A 553 -6.81 -21.96 19.68
C CYS A 553 -5.56 -22.40 20.42
N GLU A 554 -4.98 -23.54 20.06
CA GLU A 554 -3.72 -24.03 20.64
C GLU A 554 -2.56 -23.05 20.42
N PHE A 555 -2.41 -22.54 19.19
CA PHE A 555 -1.40 -21.53 18.90
C PHE A 555 -1.59 -20.28 19.77
N TYR A 556 -2.81 -19.76 19.81
CA TYR A 556 -3.11 -18.57 20.61
C TYR A 556 -2.87 -18.81 22.10
N GLN A 557 -3.24 -19.98 22.64
CA GLN A 557 -2.96 -20.34 24.02
C GLN A 557 -1.46 -20.40 24.32
N ARG A 558 -0.65 -21.01 23.43
CA ARG A 558 0.82 -21.02 23.56
C ARG A 558 1.41 -19.61 23.57
N TYR A 559 0.95 -18.76 22.65
CA TYR A 559 1.42 -17.38 22.54
C TYR A 559 1.03 -16.57 23.79
N VAL A 560 -0.22 -16.66 24.23
CA VAL A 560 -0.71 -16.01 25.45
C VAL A 560 0.12 -16.47 26.65
N GLY A 561 0.30 -17.77 26.84
CA GLY A 561 1.11 -18.33 27.93
C GLY A 561 2.52 -17.74 27.95
N ALA A 562 3.21 -17.75 26.81
CA ALA A 562 4.55 -17.24 26.68
C ALA A 562 4.66 -15.72 26.95
N VAL A 563 3.66 -14.94 26.52
CA VAL A 563 3.60 -13.49 26.81
C VAL A 563 3.35 -13.23 28.31
N ARG A 564 2.50 -14.03 28.97
CA ARG A 564 2.29 -13.95 30.43
C ARG A 564 3.53 -14.33 31.22
N GLU A 565 4.23 -15.38 30.80
CA GLU A 565 5.51 -15.80 31.39
C GLU A 565 6.61 -14.74 31.24
N ALA A 566 6.60 -13.95 30.16
CA ALA A 566 7.49 -12.80 29.99
C ALA A 566 7.12 -11.61 30.90
N GLY A 567 6.05 -11.70 31.69
CA GLY A 567 5.63 -10.69 32.67
C GLY A 567 4.59 -9.69 32.15
N TYR A 568 4.14 -9.81 30.90
CA TYR A 568 3.14 -8.88 30.37
C TYR A 568 1.73 -9.20 30.91
N SER A 569 1.14 -8.24 31.61
CA SER A 569 -0.18 -8.37 32.24
C SER A 569 -1.33 -7.70 31.48
N GLY A 570 -1.06 -7.14 30.29
CA GLY A 570 -2.04 -6.35 29.53
C GLY A 570 -2.99 -7.13 28.64
N GLU A 571 -3.83 -6.39 27.94
CA GLU A 571 -4.77 -6.94 26.98
C GLU A 571 -4.05 -7.53 25.77
N LEU A 572 -4.52 -8.70 25.34
CA LEU A 572 -4.08 -9.36 24.12
C LEU A 572 -5.23 -9.29 23.12
N VAL A 573 -4.88 -9.06 21.87
CA VAL A 573 -5.80 -9.21 20.74
C VAL A 573 -5.24 -10.30 19.83
N ALA A 574 -6.09 -11.19 19.37
CA ALA A 574 -5.69 -12.32 18.54
C ALA A 574 -5.49 -11.88 17.08
N SER A 575 -6.50 -12.09 16.24
CA SER A 575 -6.58 -11.58 14.87
C SER A 575 -7.70 -10.57 14.73
N ASN A 576 -7.48 -9.57 13.89
CA ASN A 576 -8.44 -8.53 13.52
C ASN A 576 -9.22 -8.86 12.22
N TRP A 577 -9.06 -10.07 11.69
CA TRP A 577 -9.65 -10.51 10.41
C TRP A 577 -11.08 -11.05 10.50
N GLN A 578 -11.84 -10.97 9.40
CA GLN A 578 -13.15 -11.62 9.24
C GLN A 578 -13.08 -12.84 8.32
N ALA A 579 -13.09 -14.05 8.89
CA ALA A 579 -12.99 -15.31 8.15
C ALA A 579 -14.32 -15.71 7.45
N GLY A 580 -14.70 -15.00 6.39
CA GLY A 580 -15.96 -15.24 5.68
C GLY A 580 -17.19 -14.87 6.53
N ARG A 581 -18.31 -15.59 6.37
CA ARG A 581 -19.52 -15.44 7.19
C ARG A 581 -19.86 -16.74 7.94
N ALA A 582 -20.78 -16.66 8.90
CA ALA A 582 -21.33 -17.80 9.64
C ALA A 582 -20.25 -18.72 10.27
N PHE A 583 -20.16 -19.99 9.87
CA PHE A 583 -19.41 -21.03 10.60
C PHE A 583 -17.93 -20.69 10.83
N SER A 584 -17.17 -20.35 9.78
CA SER A 584 -15.76 -19.99 9.90
C SER A 584 -15.57 -18.65 10.62
N HIS A 585 -16.50 -17.71 10.43
CA HIS A 585 -16.46 -16.43 11.13
C HIS A 585 -16.70 -16.59 12.64
N PHE A 586 -17.68 -17.38 13.05
CA PHE A 586 -17.99 -17.62 14.46
C PHE A 586 -16.89 -18.45 15.14
N ALA A 587 -16.29 -19.42 14.45
CA ALA A 587 -15.12 -20.13 14.96
C ALA A 587 -13.94 -19.17 15.17
N ASN A 588 -13.66 -18.29 14.21
CA ASN A 588 -12.62 -17.26 14.34
C ASN A 588 -12.92 -16.29 15.49
N LEU A 589 -14.14 -15.76 15.55
CA LEU A 589 -14.59 -14.87 16.62
C LEU A 589 -14.49 -15.51 18.00
N HIS A 590 -14.87 -16.77 18.12
CA HIS A 590 -14.75 -17.49 19.38
C HIS A 590 -13.28 -17.70 19.77
N SER A 591 -12.39 -18.02 18.82
CA SER A 591 -10.95 -18.10 19.15
C SER A 591 -10.36 -16.76 19.57
N ASP A 592 -10.83 -15.64 19.01
CA ASP A 592 -10.38 -14.31 19.43
C ASP A 592 -10.91 -13.95 20.83
N TYR A 593 -12.16 -14.32 21.12
CA TYR A 593 -12.78 -14.17 22.45
C TYR A 593 -12.01 -14.90 23.55
N LEU A 594 -11.49 -16.10 23.25
CA LEU A 594 -10.69 -16.90 24.20
C LEU A 594 -9.33 -16.24 24.54
N VAL A 595 -8.86 -15.28 23.74
CA VAL A 595 -7.59 -14.59 23.96
C VAL A 595 -7.77 -13.34 24.83
N GLY A 596 -8.72 -12.48 24.51
CA GLY A 596 -8.87 -11.21 25.20
C GLY A 596 -9.79 -10.24 24.49
N THR A 597 -9.32 -9.00 24.32
CA THR A 597 -10.08 -7.96 23.61
C THR A 597 -10.23 -8.33 22.13
N ILE A 598 -11.45 -8.21 21.61
CA ILE A 598 -11.73 -8.51 20.20
C ILE A 598 -11.48 -7.25 19.37
N ASP A 599 -10.58 -7.36 18.40
CA ASP A 599 -10.34 -6.35 17.37
C ASP A 599 -10.96 -6.84 16.04
N ARG A 600 -11.61 -5.94 15.30
CA ARG A 600 -12.18 -6.24 13.97
C ARG A 600 -11.99 -5.04 13.05
N HIS A 601 -11.25 -5.25 11.98
CA HIS A 601 -11.13 -4.26 10.93
C HIS A 601 -12.38 -4.29 10.03
N ASN A 602 -13.12 -3.18 10.00
CA ASN A 602 -14.25 -2.94 9.11
C ASN A 602 -13.85 -1.91 8.05
N TYR A 603 -13.32 -2.38 6.91
CA TYR A 603 -12.90 -1.50 5.81
C TYR A 603 -14.08 -1.01 4.94
N PHE A 604 -15.24 -1.65 5.06
CA PHE A 604 -16.44 -1.36 4.27
C PHE A 604 -17.64 -1.27 5.21
N GLY A 605 -18.46 -0.22 5.08
CA GLY A 605 -19.69 -0.07 5.89
C GLY A 605 -19.80 1.21 6.74
N GLY A 606 -19.30 2.35 6.24
CA GLY A 606 -19.51 3.66 6.88
C GLY A 606 -20.92 4.25 6.72
N GLU A 607 -21.94 3.45 6.38
CA GLU A 607 -23.32 3.91 6.45
C GLU A 607 -23.75 3.89 7.92
N ARG A 608 -24.07 5.06 8.46
CA ARG A 608 -24.68 5.20 9.78
C ARG A 608 -25.98 4.38 9.79
N VAL A 609 -26.04 3.34 10.62
CA VAL A 609 -27.30 2.73 11.05
C VAL A 609 -28.01 3.66 12.03
#